data_AF-A0AAU9LHQ3-F1
#
_entry.id   AF-A0AAU9LHQ3-F1
#
_cell.length_a   1.000
_cell.length_b   1.000
_cell.length_c   1.000
_cell.angle_alpha   90.00
_cell.angle_beta   90.00
_cell.angle_gamma   90.00
#
_symmetry.space_group_name_H-M   'P 1'
#
loop_
_entity.id
_entity.type
_entity.pdbx_description
1 polymer ?
#
loop_
_entity_poly.entity_id
_entity_poly.type
_entity_poly.pdbx_seq_one_letter_code
_entity_poly.pdbx_strand_id
1 'polypeptide(L)'
;MRILISPTEKVKQAVDFVLGGGLDPDITLHMRMLMNRSVRALQAALDCTRKVMQNAQLGSRPRLVLVSDTPSLVEDVKLNFDSFAEVVHFDYESYDGELSGQNGLHNLNFRTKDWGPAPRWVAFVDFFLASRARQAVISGAHRRVGTTYVQLIAALAAANSADNVGGNSSFSFFSSFQSTLISEGLSNQVGWGHIWNRFSGPLSCGNQTNQCAYTPLLPSAWWDGLWQSPSLRDIRKMEAYGIRLSGFGTVDENQLLSFCNTRKEFRKFITLV
;
A
#
# COMPACT_ATOMS: atom_id res chain seq x y z
N MET A 1 -6.83 -11.89 10.16
CA MET A 1 -6.59 -11.89 8.69
C MET A 1 -6.66 -13.29 8.09
N ARG A 2 -5.88 -14.28 8.57
CA ARG A 2 -5.86 -15.64 8.00
C ARG A 2 -7.19 -16.39 7.98
N ILE A 3 -8.10 -16.10 8.92
CA ILE A 3 -9.47 -16.65 8.92
C ILE A 3 -10.31 -16.04 7.79
N LEU A 4 -10.02 -14.80 7.38
CA LEU A 4 -10.81 -14.03 6.41
C LEU A 4 -10.30 -14.17 4.98
N ILE A 5 -9.00 -14.39 4.80
CA ILE A 5 -8.35 -14.34 3.49
C ILE A 5 -7.39 -15.52 3.37
N SER A 6 -7.63 -16.35 2.35
CA SER A 6 -6.79 -17.47 1.95
C SER A 6 -6.62 -17.47 0.42
N PRO A 7 -5.46 -17.90 -0.11
CA PRO A 7 -5.27 -17.99 -1.54
C PRO A 7 -6.14 -19.11 -2.12
N THR A 8 -6.56 -18.96 -3.37
CA THR A 8 -7.06 -20.09 -4.15
C THR A 8 -5.90 -21.01 -4.53
N GLU A 9 -6.18 -22.25 -4.91
CA GLU A 9 -5.13 -23.21 -5.29
C GLU A 9 -4.26 -22.69 -6.44
N LYS A 10 -4.85 -22.01 -7.42
CA LYS A 10 -4.11 -21.42 -8.56
C LYS A 10 -3.13 -20.33 -8.11
N VAL A 11 -3.56 -19.48 -7.19
CA VAL A 11 -2.69 -18.42 -6.64
C VAL A 11 -1.59 -19.02 -5.79
N LYS A 12 -1.90 -20.06 -5.00
CA LYS A 12 -0.92 -20.80 -4.21
C LYS A 12 0.16 -21.43 -5.10
N GLN A 13 -0.23 -22.08 -6.20
CA GLN A 13 0.71 -22.64 -7.18
C GLN A 13 1.63 -21.57 -7.79
N ALA A 14 1.10 -20.40 -8.12
CA ALA A 14 1.93 -19.28 -8.60
C ALA A 14 2.92 -18.79 -7.55
N VAL A 15 2.50 -18.69 -6.28
CA VAL A 15 3.40 -18.34 -5.17
C VAL A 15 4.49 -19.40 -4.98
N ASP A 16 4.13 -20.68 -5.00
CA ASP A 16 5.07 -21.79 -4.82
C ASP A 16 6.07 -21.89 -6.00
N PHE A 17 5.62 -21.57 -7.23
CA PHE A 17 6.49 -21.41 -8.40
C PHE A 17 7.57 -20.35 -8.17
N VAL A 18 7.20 -19.16 -7.67
CA VAL A 18 8.16 -18.07 -7.42
C VAL A 18 9.16 -18.44 -6.32
N LEU A 19 8.71 -19.17 -5.31
CA LEU A 19 9.59 -19.60 -4.21
C LEU A 19 10.54 -20.72 -4.63
N GLY A 20 10.22 -21.48 -5.68
CA GLY A 20 11.05 -22.56 -6.21
C GLY A 20 11.33 -23.68 -5.21
N GLY A 21 10.41 -23.92 -4.28
CA GLY A 21 10.63 -24.84 -3.15
C GLY A 21 11.59 -24.33 -2.06
N GLY A 22 12.07 -23.10 -2.17
CA GLY A 22 12.90 -22.44 -1.16
C GLY A 22 12.12 -21.95 0.06
N LEU A 23 12.84 -21.38 1.03
CA LEU A 23 12.27 -20.86 2.27
C LEU A 23 11.41 -19.61 2.04
N ASP A 24 10.40 -19.40 2.87
CA ASP A 24 9.65 -18.14 2.87
C ASP A 24 10.57 -16.92 3.07
N PRO A 25 10.25 -15.76 2.47
CA PRO A 25 11.07 -14.57 2.56
C PRO A 25 11.18 -14.04 3.99
N ASP A 26 12.31 -13.41 4.32
CA ASP A 26 12.50 -12.75 5.60
C ASP A 26 11.81 -11.38 5.61
N ILE A 27 11.98 -10.63 4.51
CA ILE A 27 11.52 -9.26 4.35
C ILE A 27 10.66 -9.14 3.10
N THR A 28 9.61 -8.33 3.17
CA THR A 28 8.94 -7.78 2.00
C THR A 28 9.29 -6.31 1.85
N LEU A 29 9.66 -5.91 0.64
CA LEU A 29 9.75 -4.51 0.22
C LEU A 29 8.64 -4.23 -0.80
N HIS A 30 7.66 -3.45 -0.39
CA HIS A 30 6.62 -2.93 -1.28
C HIS A 30 6.96 -1.49 -1.68
N MET A 31 7.06 -1.24 -2.99
CA MET A 31 7.38 0.07 -3.56
C MET A 31 6.24 0.60 -4.42
N ARG A 32 5.53 1.63 -3.93
CA ARG A 32 4.50 2.34 -4.69
C ARG A 32 5.13 3.49 -5.47
N MET A 33 5.50 3.23 -6.71
CA MET A 33 6.32 4.15 -7.51
C MET A 33 5.53 4.88 -8.60
N LEU A 34 4.30 4.48 -8.91
CA LEU A 34 3.41 5.15 -9.86
C LEU A 34 4.08 5.37 -11.22
N MET A 35 4.75 4.33 -11.72
CA MET A 35 5.54 4.32 -12.96
C MET A 35 6.75 5.27 -12.96
N ASN A 36 7.21 5.73 -11.78
CA ASN A 36 8.36 6.61 -11.62
C ASN A 36 9.62 5.83 -11.18
N ARG A 37 10.81 6.24 -11.62
CA ARG A 37 12.11 5.67 -11.19
C ARG A 37 12.84 6.60 -10.22
N SER A 38 12.16 6.94 -9.13
CA SER A 38 12.70 7.90 -8.15
C SER A 38 13.87 7.30 -7.37
N VAL A 39 15.09 7.73 -7.71
CA VAL A 39 16.34 7.31 -7.06
C VAL A 39 16.31 7.57 -5.55
N ARG A 40 15.77 8.72 -5.13
CA ARG A 40 15.67 9.08 -3.71
C ARG A 40 14.76 8.12 -2.94
N ALA A 41 13.64 7.67 -3.54
CA ALA A 41 12.75 6.70 -2.92
C ALA A 41 13.41 5.32 -2.80
N LEU A 42 14.15 4.89 -3.82
CA LEU A 42 14.93 3.65 -3.77
C LEU A 42 16.01 3.71 -2.69
N GLN A 43 16.76 4.81 -2.62
CA GLN A 43 17.80 5.00 -1.60
C GLN A 43 17.20 4.99 -0.18
N ALA A 44 16.09 5.70 0.04
CA ALA A 44 15.40 5.67 1.33
C ALA A 44 14.92 4.26 1.70
N ALA A 45 14.43 3.48 0.72
CA ALA A 45 14.01 2.09 0.94
C ALA A 45 15.20 1.18 1.27
N LEU A 46 16.33 1.37 0.58
CA LEU A 46 17.58 0.66 0.83
C LEU A 46 18.08 0.89 2.25
N ASP A 47 18.16 2.15 2.67
CA ASP A 47 18.63 2.54 4.01
C ASP A 47 17.70 2.02 5.10
N CYS A 48 16.38 2.09 4.86
CA CYS A 48 15.39 1.53 5.77
C CYS A 48 15.53 0.00 5.87
N THR A 49 15.74 -0.70 4.76
CA THR A 49 15.93 -2.16 4.77
C THR A 49 17.17 -2.56 5.56
N ARG A 50 18.30 -1.88 5.36
CA ARG A 50 19.52 -2.14 6.15
C ARG A 50 19.30 -1.93 7.64
N LYS A 51 18.60 -0.87 8.02
CA LYS A 51 18.25 -0.60 9.43
C LYS A 51 17.35 -1.71 10.00
N VAL A 52 16.37 -2.18 9.24
CA VAL A 52 15.49 -3.29 9.64
C VAL A 52 16.29 -4.58 9.82
N MET A 53 17.18 -4.91 8.89
CA MET A 53 18.05 -6.09 8.98
C MET A 53 18.94 -6.07 10.22
N GLN A 54 19.54 -4.91 10.52
CA GLN A 54 20.36 -4.72 11.72
C GLN A 54 19.54 -4.91 13.00
N ASN A 55 18.35 -4.32 13.07
CA ASN A 55 17.47 -4.42 14.24
C ASN A 55 16.93 -5.83 14.46
N ALA A 56 16.59 -6.54 13.37
CA ALA A 56 16.08 -7.90 13.42
C ALA A 56 17.18 -8.97 13.48
N GLN A 57 18.46 -8.57 13.51
CA GLN A 57 19.63 -9.47 13.54
C GLN A 57 19.58 -10.56 12.46
N LEU A 58 19.14 -10.18 11.26
CA LEU A 58 19.03 -11.15 10.16
C LEU A 58 20.41 -11.64 9.72
N GLY A 59 20.43 -12.86 9.15
CA GLY A 59 21.64 -13.46 8.60
C GLY A 59 22.26 -12.62 7.47
N SER A 60 23.41 -13.04 6.97
CA SER A 60 24.24 -12.25 6.04
C SER A 60 23.58 -11.96 4.69
N ARG A 61 22.54 -12.70 4.29
CA ARG A 61 21.85 -12.51 3.00
C ARG A 61 20.37 -12.95 3.07
N PRO A 62 19.48 -12.15 3.69
CA PRO A 62 18.05 -12.48 3.77
C PRO A 62 17.40 -12.54 2.40
N ARG A 63 16.31 -13.32 2.31
CA ARG A 63 15.42 -13.31 1.15
C ARG A 63 14.46 -12.13 1.24
N LEU A 64 14.45 -11.28 0.22
CA LEU A 64 13.63 -10.08 0.14
C LEU A 64 12.66 -10.20 -1.04
N VAL A 65 11.35 -10.20 -0.78
CA VAL A 65 10.35 -10.11 -1.85
C VAL A 65 10.13 -8.65 -2.23
N LEU A 66 10.24 -8.35 -3.52
CA LEU A 66 9.91 -7.05 -4.11
C LEU A 66 8.53 -7.08 -4.74
N VAL A 67 7.64 -6.19 -4.27
CA VAL A 67 6.36 -5.88 -4.91
C VAL A 67 6.36 -4.42 -5.34
N SER A 68 6.09 -4.16 -6.63
CA SER A 68 6.11 -2.81 -7.19
C SER A 68 5.09 -2.67 -8.30
N ASP A 69 4.46 -1.49 -8.39
CA ASP A 69 3.61 -1.13 -9.53
C ASP A 69 4.41 -0.64 -10.75
N THR A 70 5.74 -0.62 -10.64
CA THR A 70 6.65 -0.08 -11.65
C THR A 70 7.67 -1.15 -12.05
N PRO A 71 7.45 -1.86 -13.18
CA PRO A 71 8.32 -2.98 -13.60
C PRO A 71 9.77 -2.56 -13.84
N SER A 72 9.99 -1.36 -14.38
CA SER A 72 11.33 -0.83 -14.65
C SER A 72 12.18 -0.58 -13.40
N LEU A 73 11.59 -0.68 -12.20
CA LEU A 73 12.30 -0.58 -10.91
C LEU A 73 12.97 -1.91 -10.51
N VAL A 74 12.50 -3.05 -11.03
CA VAL A 74 12.92 -4.38 -10.55
C VAL A 74 14.42 -4.56 -10.67
N GLU A 75 14.99 -4.22 -11.83
CA GLU A 75 16.44 -4.32 -12.06
C GLU A 75 17.24 -3.33 -11.21
N ASP A 76 16.73 -2.11 -10.99
CA ASP A 76 17.36 -1.13 -10.11
C ASP A 76 17.43 -1.66 -8.67
N VAL A 77 16.35 -2.26 -8.17
CA VAL A 77 16.33 -2.87 -6.83
C VAL A 77 17.28 -4.06 -6.76
N LYS A 78 17.24 -4.99 -7.72
CA LYS A 78 18.15 -6.14 -7.75
C LYS A 78 19.60 -5.68 -7.64
N LEU A 79 20.03 -4.75 -8.50
CA LEU A 79 21.41 -4.25 -8.51
C LEU A 79 21.84 -3.59 -7.19
N ASN A 80 20.94 -2.82 -6.55
CA ASN A 80 21.28 -2.11 -5.31
C ASN A 80 21.28 -3.02 -4.07
N PHE A 81 20.53 -4.12 -4.11
CA PHE A 81 20.34 -5.02 -2.96
C PHE A 81 21.17 -6.30 -3.05
N ASP A 82 21.66 -6.69 -4.24
CA ASP A 82 22.38 -7.96 -4.47
C ASP A 82 23.60 -8.17 -3.56
N SER A 83 24.24 -7.08 -3.13
CA SER A 83 25.38 -7.13 -2.20
C SER A 83 25.02 -7.67 -0.81
N PHE A 84 23.76 -7.65 -0.39
CA PHE A 84 23.37 -8.04 0.97
C PHE A 84 22.01 -8.75 1.08
N ALA A 85 21.23 -8.93 0.01
CA ALA A 85 19.96 -9.64 0.04
C ALA A 85 19.72 -10.42 -1.27
N GLU A 86 19.00 -11.53 -1.17
CA GLU A 86 18.46 -12.23 -2.35
C GLU A 86 17.10 -11.61 -2.70
N VAL A 87 17.02 -10.91 -3.83
CA VAL A 87 15.77 -10.26 -4.27
C VAL A 87 14.94 -11.25 -5.09
N VAL A 88 13.75 -11.55 -4.58
CA VAL A 88 12.73 -12.37 -5.23
C VAL A 88 11.62 -11.47 -5.75
N HIS A 89 11.20 -11.66 -7.00
CA HIS A 89 10.12 -10.93 -7.62
C HIS A 89 9.29 -11.89 -8.48
N PHE A 90 7.97 -11.70 -8.50
CA PHE A 90 7.12 -12.47 -9.38
C PHE A 90 7.17 -11.92 -10.81
N ASP A 91 7.96 -12.56 -11.66
CA ASP A 91 7.91 -12.33 -13.10
C ASP A 91 6.70 -13.06 -13.70
N TYR A 92 5.59 -12.35 -13.80
CA TYR A 92 4.34 -12.93 -14.31
C TYR A 92 4.40 -13.24 -15.81
N GLU A 93 5.34 -12.66 -16.57
CA GLU A 93 5.46 -12.90 -18.01
C GLU A 93 6.11 -14.26 -18.32
N SER A 94 6.94 -14.77 -17.41
CA SER A 94 7.53 -16.11 -17.50
C SER A 94 6.67 -17.20 -16.84
N TYR A 95 5.53 -16.86 -16.25
CA TYR A 95 4.64 -17.82 -15.60
C TYR A 95 3.66 -18.47 -16.57
N ASP A 96 3.80 -19.79 -16.77
CA ASP A 96 2.98 -20.59 -17.69
C ASP A 96 1.86 -21.41 -16.98
N GLY A 97 1.41 -20.96 -15.81
CA GLY A 97 0.32 -21.63 -15.08
C GLY A 97 -1.08 -21.17 -15.51
N GLU A 98 -2.13 -21.79 -14.97
CA GLU A 98 -3.53 -21.56 -15.38
C GLU A 98 -4.03 -20.10 -15.29
N LEU A 99 -3.34 -19.23 -14.55
CA LEU A 99 -3.66 -17.81 -14.45
C LEU A 99 -3.16 -17.00 -15.66
N SER A 100 -2.16 -17.50 -16.41
CA SER A 100 -1.56 -16.83 -17.57
C SER A 100 -2.58 -16.56 -18.69
N GLY A 101 -3.59 -17.43 -18.83
CA GLY A 101 -4.67 -17.29 -19.81
C GLY A 101 -5.74 -16.24 -19.45
N GLN A 102 -5.71 -15.65 -18.25
CA GLN A 102 -6.72 -14.67 -17.79
C GLN A 102 -6.46 -13.22 -18.24
N ASN A 103 -5.71 -13.04 -19.34
CA ASN A 103 -5.44 -11.72 -19.95
C ASN A 103 -6.71 -11.00 -20.46
N GLY A 104 -7.86 -11.68 -20.49
CA GLY A 104 -9.14 -11.17 -20.96
C GLY A 104 -9.90 -10.23 -20.02
N LEU A 105 -9.45 -10.01 -18.77
CA LEU A 105 -10.11 -9.04 -17.89
C LEU A 105 -9.64 -7.62 -18.24
N HIS A 106 -10.25 -7.05 -19.31
CA HIS A 106 -10.03 -5.71 -19.87
C HIS A 106 -8.92 -4.90 -19.21
N ASN A 107 -7.78 -4.82 -19.88
CA ASN A 107 -6.71 -3.88 -19.58
C ASN A 107 -7.28 -2.46 -19.74
N LEU A 108 -7.84 -1.92 -18.66
CA LEU A 108 -8.39 -0.58 -18.63
C LEU A 108 -7.19 0.36 -18.63
N ASN A 109 -6.75 0.80 -19.82
CA ASN A 109 -5.59 1.67 -20.05
C ASN A 109 -5.51 2.89 -19.09
N PHE A 110 -6.64 3.35 -18.56
CA PHE A 110 -6.67 4.43 -17.57
C PHE A 110 -6.06 4.06 -16.20
N ARG A 111 -6.02 2.78 -15.83
CA ARG A 111 -5.51 2.30 -14.54
C ARG A 111 -4.03 1.99 -14.57
N THR A 112 -3.38 1.86 -15.72
CA THR A 112 -1.94 1.56 -15.83
C THR A 112 -1.07 2.59 -15.10
N LYS A 113 -1.45 3.87 -15.15
CA LYS A 113 -0.75 4.95 -14.43
C LYS A 113 -0.84 4.85 -12.91
N ASP A 114 -1.89 4.20 -12.40
CA ASP A 114 -2.10 4.05 -10.97
C ASP A 114 -1.64 2.66 -10.53
N TRP A 115 -1.97 1.55 -11.21
CA TRP A 115 -1.73 0.18 -10.73
C TRP A 115 -0.57 -0.55 -11.40
N GLY A 116 0.08 0.07 -12.38
CA GLY A 116 1.07 -0.62 -13.23
C GLY A 116 0.42 -1.37 -14.39
N PRO A 117 1.24 -1.93 -15.30
CA PRO A 117 0.76 -2.62 -16.52
C PRO A 117 0.35 -4.07 -16.27
N ALA A 118 0.73 -4.66 -15.14
CA ALA A 118 0.46 -6.06 -14.84
C ALA A 118 -1.05 -6.36 -14.74
N PRO A 119 -1.51 -7.53 -15.22
CA PRO A 119 -2.88 -7.98 -15.01
C PRO A 119 -3.25 -8.01 -13.52
N ARG A 120 -4.53 -7.79 -13.20
CA ARG A 120 -4.98 -7.73 -11.79
C ARG A 120 -4.70 -9.00 -10.99
N TRP A 121 -4.65 -10.16 -11.64
CA TRP A 121 -4.40 -11.41 -10.95
C TRP A 121 -2.99 -11.48 -10.36
N VAL A 122 -2.03 -10.77 -10.97
CA VAL A 122 -0.65 -10.64 -10.48
C VAL A 122 -0.63 -10.02 -9.09
N ALA A 123 -1.48 -9.02 -8.83
CA ALA A 123 -1.60 -8.42 -7.51
C ALA A 123 -2.08 -9.42 -6.44
N PHE A 124 -2.83 -10.46 -6.78
CA PHE A 124 -3.15 -11.50 -5.80
C PHE A 124 -1.93 -12.38 -5.50
N VAL A 125 -1.14 -12.74 -6.52
CA VAL A 125 0.09 -13.51 -6.32
C VAL A 125 1.10 -12.72 -5.50
N ASP A 126 1.37 -11.46 -5.87
CA ASP A 126 2.23 -10.54 -5.11
C ASP A 126 1.76 -10.40 -3.67
N PHE A 127 0.44 -10.25 -3.45
CA PHE A 127 -0.13 -10.12 -2.12
C PHE A 127 0.21 -11.32 -1.24
N PHE A 128 -0.05 -12.54 -1.72
CA PHE A 128 0.19 -13.75 -0.92
C PHE A 128 1.68 -14.08 -0.81
N LEU A 129 2.47 -13.86 -1.85
CA LEU A 129 3.93 -14.03 -1.83
C LEU A 129 4.56 -13.11 -0.79
N ALA A 130 4.24 -11.81 -0.84
CA ALA A 130 4.76 -10.81 0.09
C ALA A 130 4.28 -11.03 1.53
N SER A 131 3.07 -11.56 1.69
CA SER A 131 2.50 -11.90 3.00
C SER A 131 3.16 -13.13 3.65
N ARG A 132 4.11 -13.79 2.98
CA ARG A 132 4.96 -14.82 3.59
C ARG A 132 6.18 -14.25 4.31
N ALA A 133 6.39 -12.94 4.26
CA ALA A 133 7.50 -12.30 4.97
C ALA A 133 7.45 -12.61 6.47
N ARG A 134 8.53 -13.20 6.98
CA ARG A 134 8.58 -13.68 8.35
C ARG A 134 8.87 -12.58 9.37
N GLN A 135 9.69 -11.60 9.00
CA GLN A 135 10.30 -10.67 9.96
C GLN A 135 9.79 -9.24 9.79
N ALA A 136 9.73 -8.76 8.56
CA ALA A 136 9.31 -7.39 8.32
C ALA A 136 8.64 -7.15 6.98
N VAL A 137 7.77 -6.15 6.96
CA VAL A 137 7.28 -5.51 5.72
C VAL A 137 7.75 -4.06 5.73
N ILE A 138 8.21 -3.58 4.58
CA ILE A 138 8.67 -2.21 4.38
C ILE A 138 7.88 -1.60 3.24
N SER A 139 7.24 -0.46 3.48
CA SER A 139 6.62 0.35 2.43
C SER A 139 7.55 1.50 2.04
N GLY A 140 8.03 1.51 0.81
CA GLY A 140 8.65 2.67 0.16
C GLY A 140 7.73 3.27 -0.90
N ALA A 141 7.93 4.54 -1.26
CA ALA A 141 7.19 5.15 -2.36
C ALA A 141 7.83 6.43 -2.90
N HIS A 142 7.51 6.75 -4.15
CA HIS A 142 7.77 8.08 -4.72
C HIS A 142 6.82 9.13 -4.13
N ARG A 143 5.54 8.78 -3.90
CA ARG A 143 4.51 9.72 -3.41
C ARG A 143 3.61 9.16 -2.30
N ARG A 144 3.23 7.89 -2.36
CA ARG A 144 2.20 7.29 -1.51
C ARG A 144 2.77 6.12 -0.71
N VAL A 145 3.21 6.40 0.52
CA VAL A 145 3.76 5.39 1.45
C VAL A 145 2.64 4.81 2.30
N GLY A 146 2.73 3.53 2.66
CA GLY A 146 1.76 2.88 3.55
C GLY A 146 0.37 2.78 2.93
N THR A 147 0.29 2.35 1.67
CA THR A 147 -0.98 2.09 0.97
C THR A 147 -1.81 1.04 1.72
N THR A 148 -3.13 1.03 1.50
CA THR A 148 -4.01 -0.02 2.02
C THR A 148 -3.52 -1.42 1.63
N TYR A 149 -3.00 -1.56 0.40
CA TYR A 149 -2.49 -2.83 -0.10
C TYR A 149 -1.32 -3.37 0.73
N VAL A 150 -0.28 -2.56 0.99
CA VAL A 150 0.86 -3.01 1.84
C VAL A 150 0.46 -3.18 3.31
N GLN A 151 -0.52 -2.41 3.79
CA GLN A 151 -1.07 -2.62 5.13
C GLN A 151 -1.73 -4.00 5.27
N LEU A 152 -2.50 -4.42 4.27
CA LEU A 152 -3.09 -5.75 4.24
C LEU A 152 -2.02 -6.85 4.14
N ILE A 153 -0.96 -6.64 3.36
CA ILE A 153 0.20 -7.55 3.30
C ILE A 153 0.84 -7.67 4.68
N ALA A 154 1.15 -6.54 5.33
CA ALA A 154 1.78 -6.52 6.65
C ALA A 154 0.91 -7.19 7.71
N ALA A 155 -0.40 -6.97 7.68
CA ALA A 155 -1.33 -7.59 8.61
C ALA A 155 -1.44 -9.12 8.40
N LEU A 156 -1.41 -9.60 7.15
CA LEU A 156 -1.42 -11.04 6.87
C LEU A 156 -0.07 -11.68 7.21
N ALA A 157 1.04 -11.03 6.90
CA ALA A 157 2.39 -11.47 7.28
C ALA A 157 2.55 -11.59 8.79
N ALA A 158 2.14 -10.57 9.55
CA ALA A 158 2.16 -10.62 11.02
C ALA A 158 1.34 -11.79 11.57
N ALA A 159 0.18 -12.06 10.98
CA ALA A 159 -0.68 -13.17 11.37
C ALA A 159 -0.07 -14.54 11.00
N ASN A 160 0.72 -14.63 9.91
CA ASN A 160 1.44 -15.85 9.54
C ASN A 160 2.63 -16.09 10.49
N SER A 161 3.35 -15.03 10.88
CA SER A 161 4.49 -15.13 11.79
C SER A 161 4.12 -15.48 13.24
N ALA A 162 2.91 -15.12 13.70
CA ALA A 162 2.46 -15.38 15.08
C ALA A 162 2.31 -16.87 15.42
N ASP A 163 2.01 -17.74 14.45
CA ASP A 163 1.90 -19.19 14.70
C ASP A 163 3.25 -19.91 14.74
N ASN A 164 4.27 -19.33 14.12
CA ASN A 164 5.60 -19.95 14.03
C ASN A 164 6.42 -19.79 15.33
N VAL A 165 6.02 -18.87 16.23
CA VAL A 165 6.74 -18.56 17.47
C VAL A 165 5.71 -18.31 18.57
N GLY A 166 5.44 -19.31 19.41
CA GLY A 166 4.42 -19.28 20.47
C GLY A 166 4.20 -17.92 21.15
N GLY A 167 3.21 -17.17 20.65
CA GLY A 167 2.66 -15.95 21.24
C GLY A 167 3.46 -14.65 21.08
N ASN A 168 4.77 -14.68 20.82
CA ASN A 168 5.62 -13.49 20.73
C ASN A 168 6.22 -13.34 19.33
N SER A 169 5.40 -12.92 18.37
CA SER A 169 5.85 -12.54 17.03
C SER A 169 6.62 -11.21 17.10
N SER A 170 7.90 -11.23 16.72
CA SER A 170 8.76 -10.05 16.56
C SER A 170 8.54 -9.32 15.22
N PHE A 171 7.42 -9.60 14.54
CA PHE A 171 7.12 -9.04 13.23
C PHE A 171 7.01 -7.51 13.31
N SER A 172 7.53 -6.84 12.28
CA SER A 172 7.58 -5.39 12.24
C SER A 172 7.13 -4.84 10.88
N PHE A 173 6.41 -3.72 10.91
CA PHE A 173 6.03 -2.99 9.70
C PHE A 173 6.68 -1.61 9.71
N PHE A 174 7.29 -1.23 8.60
CA PHE A 174 8.01 0.03 8.46
C PHE A 174 7.55 0.83 7.24
N SER A 175 7.70 2.13 7.33
CA SER A 175 7.49 3.08 6.24
C SER A 175 8.76 3.87 6.00
N SER A 176 9.23 3.80 4.75
CA SER A 176 10.39 4.52 4.27
C SER A 176 9.95 5.81 3.57
N PHE A 177 10.46 6.93 4.05
CA PHE A 177 10.20 8.26 3.50
C PHE A 177 11.48 8.83 2.90
N GLN A 178 11.38 9.27 1.64
CA GLN A 178 12.40 10.09 0.99
C GLN A 178 12.28 11.56 1.39
N SER A 179 13.34 12.33 1.17
CA SER A 179 13.46 13.74 1.59
C SER A 179 12.23 14.59 1.27
N THR A 180 11.69 14.50 0.05
CA THR A 180 10.51 15.28 -0.36
C THR A 180 9.28 14.97 0.50
N LEU A 181 9.02 13.69 0.83
CA LEU A 181 7.89 13.29 1.67
C LEU A 181 8.06 13.74 3.13
N ILE A 182 9.31 13.88 3.56
CA ILE A 182 9.65 14.35 4.90
C ILE A 182 9.48 15.86 4.99
N SER A 183 9.98 16.61 4.01
CA SER A 183 9.98 18.08 4.02
C SER A 183 8.62 18.69 3.71
N GLU A 184 7.90 18.09 2.76
CA GLU A 184 6.60 18.60 2.28
C GLU A 184 5.42 17.97 3.02
N GLY A 185 5.67 16.94 3.82
CA GLY A 185 4.64 16.13 4.47
C GLY A 185 3.86 15.27 3.47
N LEU A 186 2.77 14.66 3.95
CA LEU A 186 2.01 13.65 3.20
C LEU A 186 0.61 14.13 2.81
N SER A 187 0.41 15.45 2.79
CA SER A 187 -0.84 16.12 2.43
C SER A 187 -1.37 15.74 1.03
N ASN A 188 -0.47 15.33 0.13
CA ASN A 188 -0.79 14.90 -1.23
C ASN A 188 -1.08 13.39 -1.36
N GLN A 189 -1.08 12.63 -0.26
CA GLN A 189 -1.52 11.24 -0.28
C GLN A 189 -3.05 11.18 -0.41
N VAL A 190 -3.52 10.75 -1.59
CA VAL A 190 -4.94 10.65 -1.92
C VAL A 190 -5.37 9.19 -1.89
N GLY A 191 -6.44 8.89 -1.14
CA GLY A 191 -7.07 7.57 -1.10
C GLY A 191 -7.53 7.20 0.32
N TRP A 192 -8.60 6.41 0.40
CA TRP A 192 -9.06 5.81 1.66
C TRP A 192 -8.08 4.71 2.12
N GLY A 193 -7.76 4.68 3.41
CA GLY A 193 -6.96 3.61 4.04
C GLY A 193 -5.44 3.76 4.00
N HIS A 194 -4.91 4.92 3.57
CA HIS A 194 -3.49 5.25 3.72
C HIS A 194 -3.17 5.54 5.18
N ILE A 195 -2.28 4.77 5.81
CA ILE A 195 -2.00 4.91 7.25
C ILE A 195 -1.44 6.28 7.63
N TRP A 196 -0.74 6.93 6.71
CA TRP A 196 -0.08 8.21 6.98
C TRP A 196 -0.84 9.44 6.46
N ASN A 197 -2.08 9.29 5.98
CA ASN A 197 -2.84 10.40 5.37
C ASN A 197 -3.14 11.57 6.32
N ARG A 198 -3.05 11.37 7.64
CA ARG A 198 -3.27 12.40 8.67
C ARG A 198 -2.06 13.30 8.91
N PHE A 199 -0.89 12.97 8.36
CA PHE A 199 0.35 13.73 8.59
C PHE A 199 0.60 14.71 7.44
N SER A 200 0.02 15.90 7.54
CA SER A 200 0.17 16.97 6.54
C SER A 200 1.37 17.88 6.76
N GLY A 201 2.08 17.75 7.89
CA GLY A 201 3.27 18.55 8.23
C GLY A 201 4.58 17.81 8.00
N PRO A 202 5.74 18.49 8.18
CA PRO A 202 7.04 17.85 8.09
C PRO A 202 7.17 16.66 9.03
N LEU A 203 7.70 15.54 8.53
CA LEU A 203 7.86 14.30 9.31
C LEU A 203 9.19 14.23 10.09
N SER A 204 10.04 15.24 9.94
CA SER A 204 11.35 15.31 10.60
C SER A 204 11.66 16.68 11.19
N CYS A 205 12.63 16.67 12.10
CA CYS A 205 13.43 17.84 12.45
C CYS A 205 14.27 18.31 11.22
N GLY A 206 14.82 19.52 11.26
CA GLY A 206 15.61 20.07 10.14
C GLY A 206 16.78 19.17 9.70
N ASN A 207 17.04 19.13 8.38
CA ASN A 207 18.14 18.42 7.68
C ASN A 207 18.09 16.89 7.57
N GLN A 208 17.01 16.22 7.96
CA GLN A 208 16.88 14.77 7.73
C GLN A 208 16.52 14.45 6.27
N THR A 209 17.34 13.61 5.60
CA THR A 209 17.18 13.29 4.17
C THR A 209 16.32 12.05 3.90
N ASN A 210 16.23 11.13 4.85
CA ASN A 210 15.43 9.91 4.79
C ASN A 210 14.92 9.52 6.19
N GLN A 211 13.83 8.76 6.26
CA GLN A 211 13.27 8.28 7.52
C GLN A 211 12.73 6.87 7.33
N CYS A 212 13.07 5.99 8.28
CA CYS A 212 12.53 4.65 8.39
C CYS A 212 11.73 4.58 9.68
N ALA A 213 10.42 4.79 9.56
CA ALA A 213 9.50 4.88 10.69
C ALA A 213 8.86 3.52 10.96
N TYR A 214 8.79 3.13 12.23
CA TYR A 214 7.93 2.03 12.64
C TYR A 214 6.48 2.41 12.38
N THR A 215 5.74 1.49 11.77
CA THR A 215 4.40 1.74 11.26
C THR A 215 3.44 0.79 11.96
N PRO A 216 2.38 1.30 12.61
CA PRO A 216 1.41 0.42 13.23
C PRO A 216 0.72 -0.43 12.16
N LEU A 217 0.51 -1.72 12.49
CA LEU A 217 -0.42 -2.54 11.75
C LEU A 217 -1.84 -2.01 11.98
N LEU A 218 -2.71 -2.17 10.99
CA LEU A 218 -4.13 -1.86 11.14
C LEU A 218 -4.67 -2.54 12.42
N PRO A 219 -5.26 -1.79 13.37
CA PRO A 219 -5.88 -2.42 14.53
C PRO A 219 -7.01 -3.35 14.09
N SER A 220 -7.35 -4.32 14.94
CA SER A 220 -8.63 -5.04 14.80
C SER A 220 -9.74 -4.02 14.64
N ALA A 221 -10.58 -4.17 13.61
CA ALA A 221 -11.64 -3.21 13.31
C ALA A 221 -11.17 -1.84 12.77
N TRP A 222 -10.09 -1.79 11.99
CA TRP A 222 -9.66 -0.54 11.30
C TRP A 222 -10.73 0.10 10.39
N TRP A 223 -11.72 -0.68 9.93
CA TRP A 223 -12.90 -0.19 9.24
C TRP A 223 -13.94 0.45 10.20
N ASP A 224 -13.89 0.12 11.50
CA ASP A 224 -14.70 0.70 12.58
C ASP A 224 -13.96 1.85 13.31
N GLY A 225 -12.80 2.27 12.80
CA GLY A 225 -12.07 3.42 13.32
C GLY A 225 -12.91 4.70 13.24
N LEU A 226 -12.66 5.63 14.17
CA LEU A 226 -13.28 6.97 14.14
C LEU A 226 -13.21 7.54 12.72
N TRP A 227 -14.39 7.92 12.19
CA TRP A 227 -14.55 8.50 10.87
C TRP A 227 -13.47 9.55 10.62
N GLN A 228 -12.72 9.40 9.54
CA GLN A 228 -11.68 10.36 9.19
C GLN A 228 -12.34 11.68 8.80
N SER A 229 -11.81 12.79 9.31
CA SER A 229 -12.20 14.12 8.82
C SER A 229 -11.98 14.17 7.30
N PRO A 230 -12.99 14.56 6.50
CA PRO A 230 -12.88 14.52 5.04
C PRO A 230 -11.75 15.40 4.52
N SER A 231 -11.08 14.98 3.43
CA SER A 231 -10.02 15.79 2.80
C SER A 231 -10.60 17.10 2.25
N LEU A 232 -9.78 18.13 2.04
CA LEU A 232 -10.26 19.41 1.47
C LEU A 232 -10.97 19.23 0.12
N ARG A 233 -10.53 18.25 -0.69
CA ARG A 233 -11.19 17.89 -1.95
C ARG A 233 -12.59 17.30 -1.69
N ASP A 234 -12.71 16.44 -0.69
CA ASP A 234 -13.98 15.79 -0.35
C ASP A 234 -14.93 16.78 0.31
N ILE A 235 -14.42 17.68 1.18
CA ILE A 235 -15.17 18.82 1.71
C ILE A 235 -15.73 19.65 0.55
N ARG A 236 -14.89 20.10 -0.41
CA ARG A 236 -15.36 20.89 -1.55
C ARG A 236 -16.40 20.16 -2.41
N LYS A 237 -16.24 18.84 -2.59
CA LYS A 237 -17.24 18.03 -3.30
C LYS A 237 -18.55 17.96 -2.52
N MET A 238 -18.49 17.74 -1.22
CA MET A 238 -19.66 17.67 -0.32
C MET A 238 -20.37 19.03 -0.26
N GLU A 239 -19.62 20.14 -0.20
CA GLU A 239 -20.15 21.50 -0.27
C GLU A 239 -20.93 21.75 -1.58
N ALA A 240 -20.45 21.22 -2.71
CA ALA A 240 -21.17 21.32 -3.99
C ALA A 240 -22.53 20.60 -3.97
N TYR A 241 -22.71 19.63 -3.07
CA TYR A 241 -23.97 18.95 -2.77
C TYR A 241 -24.71 19.54 -1.56
N GLY A 242 -24.28 20.71 -1.07
CA GLY A 242 -24.90 21.41 0.06
C GLY A 242 -24.54 20.84 1.44
N ILE A 243 -23.64 19.86 1.49
CA ILE A 243 -23.17 19.24 2.72
C ILE A 243 -21.93 20.00 3.18
N ARG A 244 -22.10 20.96 4.08
CA ARG A 244 -20.98 21.63 4.75
C ARG A 244 -20.56 20.85 5.99
N LEU A 245 -19.25 20.76 6.19
CA LEU A 245 -18.65 20.06 7.32
C LEU A 245 -17.94 21.08 8.23
N SER A 246 -18.05 20.89 9.54
CA SER A 246 -17.24 21.63 10.52
C SER A 246 -15.76 21.22 10.44
N GLY A 247 -14.89 21.96 11.14
CA GLY A 247 -13.46 21.58 11.29
C GLY A 247 -13.24 20.19 11.92
N PHE A 248 -14.25 19.62 12.56
CA PHE A 248 -14.24 18.27 13.13
C PHE A 248 -14.98 17.23 12.26
N GLY A 249 -15.43 17.60 11.06
CA GLY A 249 -16.12 16.69 10.14
C GLY A 249 -17.60 16.45 10.44
N THR A 250 -18.23 17.27 11.30
CA THR A 250 -19.67 17.16 11.58
C THR A 250 -20.49 17.89 10.53
N VAL A 251 -21.62 17.29 10.11
CA VAL A 251 -22.56 17.89 9.15
C VAL A 251 -23.48 18.87 9.88
N ASP A 252 -23.71 20.05 9.31
CA ASP A 252 -24.79 20.93 9.72
C ASP A 252 -26.11 20.46 9.08
N GLU A 253 -26.91 19.72 9.85
CA GLU A 253 -28.17 19.15 9.38
C GLU A 253 -29.19 20.22 8.98
N ASN A 254 -29.19 21.39 9.64
CA ASN A 254 -30.12 22.48 9.32
C ASN A 254 -29.78 23.11 7.97
N GLN A 255 -28.49 23.30 7.70
CA GLN A 255 -28.04 23.82 6.42
C GLN A 255 -28.29 22.82 5.28
N LEU A 256 -28.06 21.52 5.53
CA LEU A 256 -28.36 20.46 4.57
C LEU A 256 -29.86 20.43 4.24
N LEU A 257 -30.73 20.51 5.27
CA LEU A 257 -32.18 20.54 5.09
C LEU A 257 -32.61 21.76 4.26
N SER A 258 -32.04 22.93 4.53
CA SER A 258 -32.28 24.16 3.76
C SER A 258 -31.88 24.00 2.29
N PHE A 259 -30.70 23.43 2.02
CA PHE A 259 -30.25 23.15 0.66
C PHE A 259 -31.15 22.15 -0.08
N CYS A 260 -31.61 21.09 0.59
CA CYS A 260 -32.54 20.13 0.00
C CYS A 260 -33.89 20.78 -0.34
N ASN A 261 -34.37 21.70 0.49
CA ASN A 261 -35.63 22.42 0.25
C ASN A 261 -35.52 23.39 -0.93
N THR A 262 -34.40 24.08 -1.11
CA THR A 262 -34.20 24.96 -2.28
C THR A 262 -34.14 24.19 -3.61
N ARG A 263 -33.71 22.92 -3.60
CA ARG A 263 -33.73 22.08 -4.81
C ARG A 263 -35.08 21.43 -5.13
N LYS A 264 -36.03 21.39 -4.19
CA LYS A 264 -37.39 20.86 -4.43
C LYS A 264 -38.24 21.73 -5.36
N GLU A 265 -37.85 22.98 -5.62
CA GLU A 265 -38.59 23.88 -6.52
C GLU A 265 -38.36 23.62 -8.02
N PHE A 266 -37.34 22.83 -8.41
CA PHE A 266 -37.19 22.39 -9.80
C PHE A 266 -38.09 21.19 -10.13
N ARG A 267 -39.40 21.34 -9.95
CA ARG A 267 -40.37 20.52 -10.70
C ARG A 267 -40.49 21.13 -12.10
N LYS A 268 -39.79 20.56 -13.08
CA LYS A 268 -40.19 20.74 -14.48
C LYS A 268 -41.60 20.14 -14.62
N PHE A 269 -42.62 21.00 -14.63
CA PHE A 269 -43.91 20.61 -15.14
C PHE A 269 -43.76 20.40 -16.65
N ILE A 270 -43.79 19.15 -17.08
CA ILE A 270 -44.04 18.83 -18.49
C ILE A 270 -45.56 18.97 -18.64
N THR A 271 -46.02 20.11 -19.15
CA THR A 271 -47.40 20.23 -19.62
C THR A 271 -47.50 19.39 -20.89
N LEU A 272 -48.20 18.25 -20.81
CA LEU A 272 -48.63 17.54 -22.00
C LEU A 272 -49.83 18.33 -22.58
N VAL A 273 -49.60 19.01 -23.70
CA VAL A 273 -50.63 19.52 -24.60
C VAL A 273 -50.65 18.61 -25.83
#